data_AF-A0A843WEV8-F1
#
_entry.id   AF-A0A843WEV8-F1
#
_cell.length_a   1.000
_cell.length_b   1.000
_cell.length_c   1.000
_cell.angle_alpha   90.00
_cell.angle_beta   90.00
_cell.angle_gamma   90.00
#
_symmetry.space_group_name_H-M   'P 1'
#
loop_
_entity.id
_entity.type
_entity.pdbx_description
1 polymer ?
#
loop_
_entity_poly.entity_id
_entity_poly.type
_entity_poly.pdbx_seq_one_letter_code
_entity_poly.pdbx_strand_id
1 'polypeptide(L)'
;MLHDHRVLRGHTFMEAPVSTKAASTTTLFMVAVVVAVGTGTVAGIATVVVGIAAAVAGIAVAVARIAAVAGIAVAVARIAAVAVAVAFATAAVASTPISNLVVLVFEQLIFQNKIVGTREAEFRRLKKERDDRISQLRAERRHEREIKRKLLFYLKSEEERLNRLREEEEARKREESERRKKEEAERKAKLDEIAERQRQREREMEEKERLRREALLRPPEPTAKASEPAPAARPSEPVAAAAAAPAPIPGKYVPRFRRPAEGGQATAPPPEPDRWSRQDDHPPQGGDRWRSSSDDR
;
A
#
# COMPACT_ATOMS: atom_id res chain seq x y z
N MET A 1 -7.85 47.27 19.34
CA MET A 1 -9.20 46.86 19.78
C MET A 1 -9.07 46.37 21.22
N LEU A 2 -9.03 47.27 22.22
CA LEU A 2 -10.19 47.85 22.92
C LEU A 2 -11.26 46.79 23.20
N HIS A 3 -11.39 46.34 24.45
CA HIS A 3 -12.51 46.74 25.30
C HIS A 3 -12.21 46.48 26.78
N ASP A 4 -12.61 47.48 27.55
CA ASP A 4 -12.37 47.74 28.96
C ASP A 4 -13.75 47.70 29.68
N HIS A 5 -13.74 47.78 31.01
CA HIS A 5 -14.85 48.13 31.92
C HIS A 5 -15.94 47.10 32.31
N ARG A 6 -16.02 46.86 33.63
CA ARG A 6 -17.22 47.01 34.50
C ARG A 6 -16.74 47.09 35.96
N VAL A 7 -16.55 48.27 36.56
CA VAL A 7 -17.52 49.23 37.11
C VAL A 7 -18.28 48.69 38.34
N LEU A 8 -17.89 49.27 39.48
CA LEU A 8 -18.46 49.25 40.82
C LEU A 8 -19.92 49.73 40.86
N ARG A 9 -20.69 49.24 41.84
CA ARG A 9 -21.88 49.95 42.33
C ARG A 9 -22.03 49.74 43.84
N GLY A 10 -21.69 50.78 44.59
CA GLY A 10 -22.00 50.90 46.01
C GLY A 10 -23.48 51.24 46.23
N HIS A 11 -23.99 50.93 47.43
CA HIS A 11 -25.29 51.40 47.88
C HIS A 11 -25.21 51.87 49.33
N THR A 12 -25.39 53.17 49.48
CA THR A 12 -25.61 53.98 50.68
C THR A 12 -27.01 53.74 51.26
N PHE A 13 -27.15 53.58 52.59
CA PHE A 13 -27.58 54.61 53.58
C PHE A 13 -29.10 54.82 53.66
N MET A 14 -29.68 54.68 54.87
CA MET A 14 -30.79 55.49 55.41
C MET A 14 -31.17 55.02 56.83
N GLU A 15 -30.77 55.81 57.83
CA GLU A 15 -31.35 55.84 59.18
C GLU A 15 -32.72 56.53 59.18
N ALA A 16 -33.63 56.12 60.06
CA ALA A 16 -34.90 56.79 60.31
C ALA A 16 -35.20 56.95 61.81
N PRO A 17 -35.90 58.03 62.22
CA PRO A 17 -35.93 58.54 63.59
C PRO A 17 -37.03 57.95 64.50
N VAL A 18 -36.74 58.06 65.80
CA VAL A 18 -37.52 57.64 66.98
C VAL A 18 -38.70 58.58 67.23
N SER A 19 -39.91 58.04 67.41
CA SER A 19 -41.15 58.80 67.70
C SER A 19 -41.73 58.38 69.06
N THR A 20 -41.67 59.28 70.04
CA THR A 20 -42.19 59.11 71.39
C THR A 20 -43.50 59.89 71.57
N LYS A 21 -44.64 59.21 71.37
CA LYS A 21 -45.99 59.71 71.73
C LYS A 21 -46.77 58.60 72.42
N ALA A 22 -46.59 58.42 73.73
CA ALA A 22 -47.32 57.40 74.49
C ALA A 22 -47.56 57.78 75.96
N ALA A 23 -47.91 59.03 76.26
CA ALA A 23 -48.10 59.48 77.65
C ALA A 23 -49.44 60.20 77.93
N SER A 24 -50.52 59.93 77.18
CA SER A 24 -51.80 60.64 77.38
C SER A 24 -53.05 59.75 77.50
N THR A 25 -52.95 58.44 77.32
CA THR A 25 -54.13 57.54 77.32
C THR A 25 -54.43 56.95 78.70
N THR A 26 -53.42 56.77 79.55
CA THR A 26 -53.57 56.13 80.87
C THR A 26 -54.34 57.03 81.86
N THR A 27 -54.16 58.34 81.77
CA THR A 27 -54.79 59.32 82.67
C THR A 27 -56.30 59.47 82.41
N LEU A 28 -56.74 59.39 81.15
CA LEU A 28 -58.16 59.45 80.80
C LEU A 28 -58.93 58.19 81.22
N PHE A 29 -58.28 57.02 81.21
CA PHE A 29 -58.91 55.76 81.61
C PHE A 29 -59.19 55.71 83.12
N MET A 30 -58.28 56.23 83.95
CA MET A 30 -58.47 56.30 85.41
C MET A 30 -59.66 57.19 85.80
N VAL A 31 -59.86 58.33 85.12
CA VAL A 31 -61.01 59.22 85.39
C VAL A 31 -62.33 58.55 85.03
N ALA A 32 -62.40 57.81 83.91
CA ALA A 32 -63.61 57.09 83.51
C ALA A 32 -63.97 55.93 84.46
N VAL A 33 -62.98 55.19 84.96
CA VAL A 33 -63.20 54.09 85.91
C VAL A 33 -63.71 54.62 87.26
N VAL A 34 -63.18 55.74 87.76
CA VAL A 34 -63.65 56.36 89.02
C VAL A 34 -65.10 56.86 88.88
N VAL A 35 -65.48 57.45 87.73
CA VAL A 35 -66.86 57.89 87.47
C VAL A 35 -67.83 56.70 87.33
N ALA A 36 -67.39 55.61 86.70
CA ALA A 36 -68.25 54.42 86.50
C ALA A 36 -68.48 53.62 87.80
N VAL A 37 -67.48 53.55 88.69
CA VAL A 37 -67.61 52.85 89.99
C VAL A 37 -68.48 53.66 90.98
N GLY A 38 -68.47 55.00 90.88
CA GLY A 38 -69.25 55.87 91.77
C GLY A 38 -70.77 55.86 91.54
N THR A 39 -71.26 55.44 90.36
CA THR A 39 -72.70 55.52 90.03
C THR A 39 -73.47 54.21 90.27
N GLY A 40 -72.80 53.12 90.67
CA GLY A 40 -73.44 51.91 91.20
C GLY A 40 -74.43 51.17 90.27
N THR A 41 -74.47 51.51 88.97
CA THR A 41 -75.36 50.83 88.02
C THR A 41 -74.71 49.56 87.49
N VAL A 42 -75.47 48.46 87.43
CA VAL A 42 -75.00 47.16 86.91
C VAL A 42 -74.44 47.28 85.48
N ALA A 43 -74.92 48.26 84.70
CA ALA A 43 -74.41 48.60 83.38
C ALA A 43 -72.98 49.19 83.39
N GLY A 44 -72.60 49.98 84.41
CA GLY A 44 -71.26 50.54 84.56
C GLY A 44 -70.21 49.49 84.92
N ILE A 45 -70.59 48.48 85.69
CA ILE A 45 -69.69 47.36 86.02
C ILE A 45 -69.43 46.51 84.78
N ALA A 46 -70.46 46.24 83.97
CA ALA A 46 -70.31 45.47 82.73
C ALA A 46 -69.37 46.15 81.73
N THR A 47 -69.42 47.47 81.57
CA THR A 47 -68.52 48.20 80.66
C THR A 47 -67.08 48.23 81.16
N VAL A 48 -66.85 48.34 82.48
CA VAL A 48 -65.51 48.24 83.07
C VAL A 48 -64.94 46.83 82.86
N VAL A 49 -65.73 45.77 83.06
CA VAL A 49 -65.28 44.38 82.85
C VAL A 49 -64.96 44.12 81.38
N VAL A 50 -65.79 44.59 80.44
CA VAL A 50 -65.52 44.48 78.99
C VAL A 50 -64.28 45.29 78.60
N GLY A 51 -64.09 46.48 79.18
CA GLY A 51 -62.90 47.31 78.96
C GLY A 51 -61.61 46.65 79.45
N ILE A 52 -61.63 46.03 80.64
CA ILE A 52 -60.49 45.28 81.18
C ILE A 52 -60.22 44.05 80.31
N ALA A 53 -61.24 43.30 79.91
CA ALA A 53 -61.08 42.14 79.03
C ALA A 53 -60.46 42.53 77.67
N ALA A 54 -60.89 43.64 77.07
CA ALA A 54 -60.32 44.16 75.84
C ALA A 54 -58.87 44.63 76.02
N ALA A 55 -58.54 45.27 77.15
CA ALA A 55 -57.18 45.69 77.46
C ALA A 55 -56.23 44.48 77.65
N VAL A 56 -56.69 43.44 78.37
CA VAL A 56 -55.94 42.20 78.56
C VAL A 56 -55.72 41.48 77.22
N ALA A 57 -56.73 41.41 76.35
CA ALA A 57 -56.59 40.85 75.01
C ALA A 57 -55.61 41.67 74.14
N GLY A 58 -55.64 43.00 74.23
CA GLY A 58 -54.70 43.88 73.53
C GLY A 58 -53.26 43.66 73.98
N ILE A 59 -53.02 43.52 75.29
CA ILE A 59 -51.69 43.21 75.84
C ILE A 59 -51.22 41.82 75.39
N ALA A 60 -52.10 40.81 75.40
CA ALA A 60 -51.75 39.47 74.93
C ALA A 60 -51.33 39.46 73.44
N VAL A 61 -52.04 40.19 72.58
CA VAL A 61 -51.68 40.33 71.17
C VAL A 61 -50.36 41.09 70.98
N ALA A 62 -50.11 42.12 71.77
CA ALA A 62 -48.84 42.86 71.75
C ALA A 62 -47.66 41.99 72.19
N VAL A 63 -47.82 41.22 73.27
CA VAL A 63 -46.81 40.28 73.77
C VAL A 63 -46.53 39.19 72.74
N ALA A 64 -47.56 38.65 72.07
CA ALA A 64 -47.39 37.64 71.02
C ALA A 64 -46.61 38.19 69.80
N ARG A 65 -46.85 39.44 69.41
CA ARG A 65 -46.10 40.10 68.31
C ARG A 65 -44.62 40.33 68.67
N ILE A 66 -44.34 40.74 69.91
CA ILE A 66 -42.96 40.92 70.39
C ILE A 66 -42.23 39.56 70.44
N ALA A 67 -42.91 38.50 70.90
CA ALA A 67 -42.36 37.15 70.91
C ALA A 67 -42.06 36.62 69.50
N ALA A 68 -42.90 36.92 68.50
CA ALA A 68 -42.66 36.54 67.11
C ALA A 68 -41.44 37.26 66.50
N VAL A 69 -41.27 38.56 66.77
CA VAL A 69 -40.09 39.32 66.31
C VAL A 69 -38.81 38.82 66.99
N ALA A 70 -38.86 38.49 68.28
CA ALA A 70 -37.74 37.88 68.99
C ALA A 70 -37.38 36.48 68.43
N GLY A 71 -38.38 35.67 68.09
CA GLY A 71 -38.17 34.37 67.43
C GLY A 71 -37.49 34.48 66.06
N ILE A 72 -37.90 35.48 65.25
CA ILE A 72 -37.27 35.77 63.95
C ILE A 72 -35.83 36.24 64.15
N ALA A 73 -35.56 37.11 65.11
CA ALA A 73 -34.20 37.58 65.40
C ALA A 73 -33.26 36.42 65.80
N VAL A 74 -33.74 35.49 66.63
CA VAL A 74 -32.98 34.29 67.02
C VAL A 74 -32.74 33.35 65.82
N ALA A 75 -33.73 33.19 64.94
CA ALA A 75 -33.57 32.39 63.72
C ALA A 75 -32.54 33.01 62.75
N VAL A 76 -32.59 34.32 62.55
CA VAL A 76 -31.62 35.06 61.71
C VAL A 76 -30.21 34.97 62.31
N ALA A 77 -30.06 35.11 63.63
CA ALA A 77 -28.77 34.96 64.30
C ALA A 77 -28.20 33.54 64.15
N ARG A 78 -29.03 32.49 64.21
CA ARG A 78 -28.60 31.10 63.99
C ARG A 78 -28.18 30.86 62.53
N ILE A 79 -28.94 31.38 61.56
CA ILE A 79 -28.58 31.27 60.14
C ILE A 79 -27.27 32.00 59.85
N ALA A 80 -27.09 33.20 60.41
CA ALA A 80 -25.84 33.95 60.29
C ALA A 80 -24.66 33.18 60.93
N ALA A 81 -24.85 32.59 62.11
CA ALA A 81 -23.82 31.78 62.76
C ALA A 81 -23.44 30.53 61.94
N VAL A 82 -24.42 29.84 61.34
CA VAL A 82 -24.17 28.71 60.44
C VAL A 82 -23.42 29.16 59.17
N ALA A 83 -23.82 30.28 58.58
CA ALA A 83 -23.14 30.83 57.41
C ALA A 83 -21.67 31.19 57.70
N VAL A 84 -21.40 31.79 58.86
CA VAL A 84 -20.02 32.08 59.32
C VAL A 84 -19.23 30.80 59.59
N ALA A 85 -19.85 29.79 60.22
CA ALA A 85 -19.20 28.50 60.46
C ALA A 85 -18.86 27.76 59.16
N VAL A 86 -19.76 27.79 58.16
CA VAL A 86 -19.50 27.22 56.82
C VAL A 86 -18.39 28.00 56.11
N ALA A 87 -18.43 29.34 56.14
CA ALA A 87 -17.38 30.16 55.56
C ALA A 87 -16.01 29.86 56.20
N PHE A 88 -15.95 29.74 57.53
CA PHE A 88 -14.72 29.40 58.24
C PHE A 88 -14.23 27.98 57.92
N ALA A 89 -15.12 27.00 57.82
CA ALA A 89 -14.78 25.64 57.43
C ALA A 89 -14.22 25.59 55.99
N THR A 90 -14.83 26.31 55.04
CA THR A 90 -14.33 26.38 53.66
C THR A 90 -12.98 27.09 53.55
N ALA A 91 -12.77 28.16 54.34
CA ALA A 91 -11.48 28.86 54.41
C ALA A 91 -10.40 27.98 55.08
N ALA A 92 -10.75 27.22 56.12
CA ALA A 92 -9.83 26.29 56.77
C ALA A 92 -9.41 25.15 55.84
N VAL A 93 -10.33 24.61 55.02
CA VAL A 93 -10.02 23.60 54.00
C VAL A 93 -9.08 24.17 52.93
N ALA A 94 -9.32 25.39 52.46
CA ALA A 94 -8.44 26.06 51.49
C ALA A 94 -7.06 26.41 52.07
N SER A 95 -6.94 26.60 53.38
CA SER A 95 -5.69 26.87 54.09
C SER A 95 -4.95 25.59 54.53
N THR A 96 -5.49 24.40 54.26
CA THR A 96 -4.80 23.17 54.65
C THR A 96 -3.61 22.86 53.73
N PRO A 97 -2.48 22.38 54.26
CA PRO A 97 -1.33 21.97 53.46
C PRO A 97 -1.65 20.81 52.50
N ILE A 98 -2.78 20.14 52.70
CA ILE A 98 -3.27 19.03 51.88
C ILE A 98 -3.62 19.51 50.46
N SER A 99 -4.24 20.69 50.31
CA SER A 99 -4.57 21.24 48.99
C SER A 99 -3.32 21.52 48.14
N ASN A 100 -2.24 22.01 48.77
CA ASN A 100 -0.97 22.25 48.08
C ASN A 100 -0.28 20.95 47.66
N LEU A 101 -0.37 19.90 48.48
CA LEU A 101 0.13 18.57 48.12
C LEU A 101 -0.62 17.99 46.91
N VAL A 102 -1.94 18.14 46.87
CA VAL A 102 -2.77 17.68 45.74
C VAL A 102 -2.35 18.40 44.45
N VAL A 103 -2.17 19.72 44.48
CA VAL A 103 -1.71 20.49 43.31
C VAL A 103 -0.33 20.02 42.84
N LEU A 104 0.64 19.82 43.75
CA LEU A 104 1.97 19.32 43.41
C LEU A 104 1.93 17.91 42.78
N VAL A 105 1.11 17.01 43.31
CA VAL A 105 0.94 15.65 42.76
C VAL A 105 0.32 15.71 41.35
N PHE A 106 -0.67 16.58 41.13
CA PHE A 106 -1.25 16.79 39.80
C PHE A 106 -0.25 17.36 38.80
N GLU A 107 0.55 18.35 39.19
CA GLU A 107 1.61 18.90 38.33
C GLU A 107 2.67 17.85 37.98
N GLN A 108 3.09 17.04 38.96
CA GLN A 108 4.01 15.93 38.73
C GLN A 108 3.42 14.91 37.75
N LEU A 109 2.13 14.59 37.87
CA LEU A 109 1.44 13.66 36.99
C LEU A 109 1.32 14.21 35.55
N ILE A 110 1.02 15.51 35.39
CA ILE A 110 1.00 16.17 34.08
C ILE A 110 2.39 16.13 33.44
N PHE A 111 3.44 16.40 34.21
CA PHE A 111 4.82 16.37 33.71
C PHE A 111 5.25 14.95 33.31
N GLN A 112 4.94 13.94 34.14
CA GLN A 112 5.21 12.54 33.81
C GLN A 112 4.48 12.10 32.54
N ASN A 113 3.19 12.44 32.40
CA ASN A 113 2.42 12.13 31.19
C ASN A 113 2.99 12.80 29.94
N LYS A 114 3.50 14.03 30.05
CA LYS A 114 4.18 14.69 28.93
C LYS A 114 5.45 13.94 28.53
N ILE A 115 6.28 13.53 29.49
CA ILE A 115 7.50 12.76 29.21
C ILE A 115 7.17 11.42 28.58
N VAL A 116 6.21 10.69 29.14
CA VAL A 116 5.76 9.39 28.61
C VAL A 116 5.19 9.58 27.21
N GLY A 117 4.34 10.59 26.99
CA GLY A 117 3.78 10.92 25.69
C GLY A 117 4.85 11.22 24.63
N THR A 118 5.87 12.02 24.96
CA THR A 118 6.98 12.31 24.04
C THR A 118 7.78 11.05 23.73
N ARG A 119 8.14 10.25 24.74
CA ARG A 119 8.88 8.98 24.54
C ARG A 119 8.10 7.98 23.71
N GLU A 120 6.80 7.86 23.94
CA GLU A 120 5.93 7.00 23.15
C GLU A 120 5.82 7.48 21.70
N ALA A 121 5.68 8.79 21.47
CA ALA A 121 5.61 9.35 20.12
C ALA A 121 6.91 9.10 19.35
N GLU A 122 8.07 9.31 19.99
CA GLU A 122 9.37 9.00 19.40
C GLU A 122 9.55 7.50 19.11
N PHE A 123 9.17 6.64 20.06
CA PHE A 123 9.23 5.20 19.87
C PHE A 123 8.34 4.74 18.72
N ARG A 124 7.11 5.27 18.62
CA ARG A 124 6.21 4.97 17.49
C ARG A 124 6.79 5.45 16.16
N ARG A 125 7.40 6.64 16.13
CA ARG A 125 8.07 7.17 14.94
C ARG A 125 9.20 6.24 14.48
N LEU A 126 10.11 5.87 15.38
CA LEU A 126 11.24 4.98 15.09
C LEU A 126 10.78 3.57 14.69
N LYS A 127 9.75 3.04 15.34
CA LYS A 127 9.16 1.74 15.00
C LYS A 127 8.58 1.77 13.59
N LYS A 128 7.81 2.81 13.25
CA LYS A 128 7.25 2.98 11.91
C LYS A 128 8.36 3.08 10.85
N GLU A 129 9.39 3.88 11.09
CA GLU A 129 10.52 4.01 10.16
C GLU A 129 11.25 2.67 9.92
N ARG A 130 11.46 1.87 10.97
CA ARG A 130 12.01 0.52 10.84
C ARG A 130 11.09 -0.41 10.04
N ASP A 131 9.80 -0.39 10.35
CA ASP A 131 8.82 -1.24 9.67
C ASP A 131 8.71 -0.85 8.18
N ASP A 132 8.75 0.45 7.87
CA ASP A 132 8.77 0.98 6.52
C ASP A 132 10.04 0.54 5.77
N ARG A 133 11.23 0.64 6.37
CA ARG A 133 12.49 0.11 5.80
C ARG A 133 12.42 -1.40 5.53
N ILE A 134 11.89 -2.17 6.48
CA ILE A 134 11.70 -3.62 6.31
C ILE A 134 10.70 -3.90 5.18
N SER A 135 9.64 -3.11 5.07
CA SER A 135 8.63 -3.24 4.02
C SER A 135 9.20 -2.97 2.63
N GLN A 136 10.04 -1.93 2.49
CA GLN A 136 10.75 -1.58 1.26
C GLN A 136 11.69 -2.71 0.83
N LEU A 137 12.54 -3.20 1.74
CA LEU A 137 13.44 -4.34 1.48
C LEU A 137 12.69 -5.62 1.08
N ARG A 138 11.47 -5.82 1.59
CA ARG A 138 10.62 -6.95 1.17
C ARG A 138 10.00 -6.71 -0.21
N ALA A 139 9.60 -5.49 -0.52
CA ALA A 139 9.06 -5.13 -1.83
C ALA A 139 10.13 -5.25 -2.93
N GLU A 140 11.32 -4.72 -2.70
CA GLU A 140 12.46 -4.83 -3.62
C GLU A 140 12.82 -6.30 -3.89
N ARG A 141 12.97 -7.13 -2.85
CA ARG A 141 13.20 -8.57 -3.02
C ARG A 141 12.07 -9.32 -3.72
N ARG A 142 10.83 -8.82 -3.68
CA ARG A 142 9.74 -9.40 -4.47
C ARG A 142 9.90 -9.01 -5.94
N HIS A 143 10.15 -7.74 -6.21
CA HIS A 143 10.37 -7.23 -7.56
C HIS A 143 11.56 -7.90 -8.26
N GLU A 144 12.69 -8.06 -7.56
CA GLU A 144 13.85 -8.79 -8.08
C GLU A 144 13.53 -10.24 -8.46
N ARG A 145 12.75 -10.94 -7.62
CA ARG A 145 12.32 -12.32 -7.90
C ARG A 145 11.39 -12.37 -9.12
N GLU A 146 10.52 -11.39 -9.29
CA GLU A 146 9.65 -11.28 -10.46
C GLU A 146 10.44 -10.99 -11.73
N ILE A 147 11.42 -10.08 -11.68
CA ILE A 147 12.35 -9.82 -12.80
C ILE A 147 13.09 -11.11 -13.17
N LYS A 148 13.66 -11.82 -12.19
CA LYS A 148 14.37 -13.09 -12.43
C LYS A 148 13.46 -14.15 -13.05
N ARG A 149 12.22 -14.29 -12.56
CA ARG A 149 11.24 -15.23 -13.15
C ARG A 149 10.91 -14.87 -14.60
N LYS A 150 10.69 -13.60 -14.90
CA LYS A 150 10.44 -13.12 -16.26
C LYS A 150 11.65 -13.36 -17.17
N LEU A 151 12.86 -13.05 -16.68
CA LEU A 151 14.09 -13.28 -17.43
C LEU A 151 14.29 -14.77 -17.74
N LEU A 152 14.11 -15.65 -16.75
CA LEU A 152 14.19 -17.10 -16.95
C LEU A 152 13.15 -17.59 -17.96
N PHE A 153 11.93 -17.06 -17.89
CA PHE A 153 10.88 -17.38 -18.86
C PHE A 153 11.29 -16.98 -20.29
N TYR A 154 11.79 -15.74 -20.48
CA TYR A 154 12.24 -15.28 -21.79
C TYR A 154 13.42 -16.11 -22.32
N LEU A 155 14.42 -16.38 -21.49
CA LEU A 155 15.57 -17.22 -21.86
C LEU A 155 15.12 -18.62 -22.29
N LYS A 156 14.23 -19.26 -21.49
CA LYS A 156 13.69 -20.58 -21.84
C LYS A 156 12.90 -20.55 -23.15
N SER A 157 12.11 -19.50 -23.38
CA SER A 157 11.34 -19.36 -24.61
C SER A 157 12.22 -19.14 -25.85
N GLU A 158 13.30 -18.36 -25.71
CA GLU A 158 14.27 -18.15 -26.78
C GLU A 158 15.09 -19.42 -27.05
N GLU A 159 15.50 -20.14 -26.00
CA GLU A 159 16.18 -21.43 -26.14
C GLU A 159 15.30 -22.45 -26.85
N GLU A 160 14.02 -22.55 -26.49
CA GLU A 160 13.07 -23.44 -27.16
C GLU A 160 12.89 -23.06 -28.64
N ARG A 161 12.81 -21.75 -28.95
CA ARG A 161 12.73 -21.26 -30.33
C ARG A 161 13.98 -21.61 -31.14
N LEU A 162 15.16 -21.44 -30.57
CA LEU A 162 16.43 -21.81 -31.22
C LEU A 162 16.56 -23.33 -31.37
N ASN A 163 16.11 -24.09 -30.39
CA ASN A 163 16.17 -25.55 -30.45
C ASN A 163 15.27 -26.09 -31.57
N ARG A 164 14.06 -25.53 -31.74
CA ARG A 164 13.19 -25.87 -32.88
C ARG A 164 13.87 -25.63 -34.23
N LEU A 165 14.57 -24.51 -34.39
CA LEU A 165 15.31 -24.22 -35.62
C LEU A 165 16.43 -25.23 -35.87
N ARG A 166 17.17 -25.63 -34.83
CA ARG A 166 18.22 -26.65 -34.94
C ARG A 166 17.66 -28.02 -35.28
N GLU A 167 16.56 -28.42 -34.66
CA GLU A 167 15.88 -29.69 -34.94
C GLU A 167 15.38 -29.75 -36.38
N GLU A 168 14.83 -28.66 -36.91
CA GLU A 168 14.41 -28.55 -38.31
C GLU A 168 15.59 -28.64 -39.28
N GLU A 169 16.71 -27.97 -38.99
CA GLU A 169 17.95 -28.07 -39.79
C GLU A 169 18.54 -29.49 -39.76
N GLU A 170 18.57 -30.13 -38.60
CA GLU A 170 19.01 -31.51 -38.46
C GLU A 170 18.09 -32.49 -39.18
N ALA A 171 16.77 -32.28 -39.13
CA ALA A 171 15.80 -33.09 -39.86
C ALA A 171 16.02 -32.99 -41.37
N ARG A 172 16.23 -31.78 -41.90
CA ARG A 172 16.58 -31.58 -43.31
C ARG A 172 17.88 -32.27 -43.67
N LYS A 173 18.90 -32.13 -42.83
CA LYS A 173 20.21 -32.78 -43.07
C LYS A 173 20.10 -34.31 -43.07
N ARG A 174 19.26 -34.88 -42.21
CA ARG A 174 18.99 -36.33 -42.21
C ARG A 174 18.30 -36.75 -43.51
N GLU A 175 17.25 -36.05 -43.93
CA GLU A 175 16.55 -36.35 -45.20
C GLU A 175 17.51 -36.27 -46.40
N GLU A 176 18.32 -35.22 -46.49
CA GLU A 176 19.32 -35.08 -47.56
C GLU A 176 20.36 -36.21 -47.54
N SER A 177 20.80 -36.62 -46.35
CA SER A 177 21.74 -37.74 -46.21
C SER A 177 21.12 -39.08 -46.59
N GLU A 178 19.83 -39.29 -46.30
CA GLU A 178 19.10 -40.49 -46.71
C GLU A 178 18.89 -40.52 -48.23
N ARG A 179 18.61 -39.37 -48.85
CA ARG A 179 18.55 -39.26 -50.32
C ARG A 179 19.90 -39.58 -50.96
N ARG A 180 20.98 -38.99 -50.46
CA ARG A 180 22.34 -39.29 -50.95
C ARG A 180 22.70 -40.77 -50.80
N LYS A 181 22.39 -41.38 -49.66
CA LYS A 181 22.63 -42.83 -49.45
C LYS A 181 21.85 -43.70 -50.43
N LYS A 182 20.59 -43.35 -50.74
CA LYS A 182 19.79 -44.08 -51.74
C LYS A 182 20.41 -43.95 -53.13
N GLU A 183 20.80 -42.74 -53.53
CA GLU A 183 21.47 -42.50 -54.82
C GLU A 183 22.81 -43.24 -54.92
N GLU A 184 23.61 -43.28 -53.85
CA GLU A 184 24.87 -44.03 -53.80
C GLU A 184 24.64 -45.54 -53.88
N ALA A 185 23.61 -46.06 -53.21
CA ALA A 185 23.25 -47.48 -53.29
C ALA A 185 22.78 -47.85 -54.70
N GLU A 186 22.00 -47.00 -55.38
CA GLU A 186 21.60 -47.20 -56.77
C GLU A 186 22.77 -47.13 -57.74
N ARG A 187 23.70 -46.18 -57.55
CA ARG A 187 24.92 -46.09 -58.35
C ARG A 187 25.79 -47.33 -58.17
N LYS A 188 25.92 -47.81 -56.94
CA LYS A 188 26.67 -49.04 -56.65
C LYS A 188 26.00 -50.27 -57.27
N ALA A 189 24.68 -50.41 -57.15
CA ALA A 189 23.94 -51.50 -57.79
C ALA A 189 24.12 -51.51 -59.32
N LYS A 190 24.17 -50.34 -59.97
CA LYS A 190 24.45 -50.24 -61.41
C LYS A 190 25.87 -50.69 -61.77
N LEU A 191 26.86 -50.36 -60.93
CA LEU A 191 28.23 -50.83 -61.12
C LEU A 191 28.33 -52.34 -60.96
N ASP A 192 27.62 -52.90 -59.96
CA ASP A 192 27.56 -54.34 -59.72
C ASP A 192 26.83 -55.07 -60.86
N GLU A 193 25.73 -54.51 -61.41
CA GLU A 193 25.04 -55.05 -62.59
C GLU A 193 25.96 -55.08 -63.83
N ILE A 194 26.77 -54.03 -64.04
CA ILE A 194 27.76 -54.00 -65.13
C ILE A 194 28.83 -55.07 -64.91
N ALA A 195 29.31 -55.23 -63.67
CA ALA A 195 30.30 -56.25 -63.33
C ALA A 195 29.74 -57.67 -63.52
N GLU A 196 28.49 -57.92 -63.13
CA GLU A 196 27.81 -59.20 -63.38
C GLU A 196 27.61 -59.46 -64.87
N ARG A 197 27.21 -58.44 -65.64
CA ARG A 197 27.08 -58.54 -67.09
C ARG A 197 28.43 -58.81 -67.78
N GLN A 198 29.53 -58.30 -67.24
CA GLN A 198 30.87 -58.67 -67.70
C GLN A 198 31.21 -60.13 -67.36
N ARG A 199 30.98 -60.58 -66.13
CA ARG A 199 31.17 -61.98 -65.74
C ARG A 199 30.34 -62.95 -66.57
N GLN A 200 29.12 -62.55 -66.93
CA GLN A 200 28.25 -63.37 -67.78
C GLN A 200 28.78 -63.45 -69.21
N ARG A 201 29.30 -62.35 -69.76
CA ARG A 201 29.98 -62.35 -71.06
C ARG A 201 31.24 -63.23 -71.04
N GLU A 202 31.99 -63.24 -69.95
CA GLU A 202 33.16 -64.12 -69.80
C GLU A 202 32.74 -65.59 -69.77
N ARG A 203 31.70 -65.96 -69.01
CA ARG A 203 31.18 -67.33 -69.00
C ARG A 203 30.65 -67.78 -70.35
N GLU A 204 29.91 -66.93 -71.06
CA GLU A 204 29.42 -67.25 -72.40
C GLU A 204 30.57 -67.38 -73.41
N MET A 205 31.64 -66.59 -73.26
CA MET A 205 32.85 -66.71 -74.08
C MET A 205 33.65 -67.98 -73.73
N GLU A 206 33.76 -68.33 -72.46
CA GLU A 206 34.42 -69.54 -71.98
C GLU A 206 33.64 -70.79 -72.39
N GLU A 207 32.31 -70.77 -72.36
CA GLU A 207 31.48 -71.87 -72.87
C GLU A 207 31.55 -71.99 -74.40
N LYS A 208 31.63 -70.89 -75.15
CA LYS A 208 31.88 -70.92 -76.59
C LYS A 208 33.28 -71.41 -76.92
N GLU A 209 34.28 -71.05 -76.13
CA GLU A 209 35.65 -71.56 -76.26
C GLU A 209 35.72 -73.03 -75.88
N ARG A 210 35.03 -73.43 -74.82
CA ARG A 210 34.89 -74.81 -74.39
C ARG A 210 34.14 -75.62 -75.46
N LEU A 211 33.10 -75.09 -76.08
CA LEU A 211 32.43 -75.71 -77.23
C LEU A 211 33.33 -75.76 -78.45
N ARG A 212 34.18 -74.76 -78.72
CA ARG A 212 35.21 -74.87 -79.77
C ARG A 212 36.25 -75.93 -79.44
N ARG A 213 36.69 -76.03 -78.19
CA ARG A 213 37.65 -77.01 -77.70
C ARG A 213 37.06 -78.41 -77.69
N GLU A 214 35.79 -78.54 -77.30
CA GLU A 214 35.00 -79.76 -77.35
C GLU A 214 34.61 -80.11 -78.79
N ALA A 215 34.42 -79.18 -79.71
CA ALA A 215 34.26 -79.43 -81.15
C ALA A 215 35.59 -79.78 -81.85
N LEU A 216 36.72 -79.34 -81.30
CA LEU A 216 38.05 -79.76 -81.75
C LEU A 216 38.41 -81.16 -81.22
N LEU A 217 37.92 -81.51 -80.03
CA LEU A 217 38.14 -82.81 -79.37
C LEU A 217 37.03 -83.84 -79.66
N ARG A 218 35.85 -83.42 -80.09
CA ARG A 218 34.80 -84.26 -80.65
C ARG A 218 35.08 -84.42 -82.13
N PRO A 219 35.42 -85.62 -82.63
CA PRO A 219 35.71 -85.82 -84.05
C PRO A 219 34.51 -85.38 -84.91
N PRO A 220 34.67 -84.43 -85.84
CA PRO A 220 33.61 -84.07 -86.76
C PRO A 220 33.82 -84.71 -88.13
N GLU A 221 32.81 -85.48 -88.56
CA GLU A 221 32.47 -85.63 -89.97
C GLU A 221 32.28 -84.25 -90.63
N PRO A 222 32.59 -84.09 -91.93
CA PRO A 222 32.74 -82.78 -92.56
C PRO A 222 31.45 -82.27 -93.21
N THR A 223 31.25 -80.94 -93.21
CA THR A 223 30.60 -80.06 -94.23
C THR A 223 30.14 -78.76 -93.54
N ALA A 224 30.20 -77.53 -94.07
CA ALA A 224 30.75 -76.91 -95.27
C ALA A 224 30.52 -75.37 -95.15
N LYS A 225 31.41 -74.54 -95.76
CA LYS A 225 31.17 -73.19 -96.35
C LYS A 225 30.68 -72.05 -95.41
N ALA A 226 30.93 -70.76 -95.60
CA ALA A 226 31.72 -69.93 -96.51
C ALA A 226 31.59 -68.45 -96.02
N SER A 227 32.50 -67.59 -96.51
CA SER A 227 32.37 -66.13 -96.78
C SER A 227 32.31 -65.07 -95.65
N GLU A 228 33.46 -64.40 -95.47
CA GLU A 228 33.73 -62.94 -95.37
C GLU A 228 33.13 -62.13 -96.57
N PRO A 229 32.93 -60.76 -96.63
CA PRO A 229 33.60 -59.58 -95.99
C PRO A 229 32.65 -58.53 -95.33
N ALA A 230 33.06 -57.65 -94.38
CA ALA A 230 33.88 -56.41 -94.40
C ALA A 230 33.08 -55.09 -94.72
N PRO A 231 33.60 -53.84 -94.45
CA PRO A 231 32.96 -52.84 -93.57
C PRO A 231 32.70 -51.44 -94.18
N ALA A 232 31.83 -50.61 -93.59
CA ALA A 232 31.66 -49.16 -93.85
C ALA A 232 30.65 -48.58 -92.84
N ALA A 233 30.62 -47.32 -92.40
CA ALA A 233 31.49 -46.15 -92.44
C ALA A 233 30.94 -45.19 -91.35
N ARG A 234 31.78 -44.27 -90.87
CA ARG A 234 31.45 -43.21 -89.89
C ARG A 234 30.79 -41.98 -90.61
N PRO A 235 30.79 -40.76 -90.02
CA PRO A 235 29.65 -40.08 -89.40
C PRO A 235 29.24 -38.80 -90.17
N SER A 236 28.11 -38.19 -89.83
CA SER A 236 27.80 -36.81 -90.23
C SER A 236 27.00 -36.08 -89.15
N GLU A 237 27.67 -35.12 -88.52
CA GLU A 237 27.07 -33.90 -87.95
C GLU A 237 26.68 -32.94 -89.10
N PRO A 238 26.23 -31.68 -88.86
CA PRO A 238 25.59 -31.03 -87.72
C PRO A 238 24.27 -30.33 -88.17
N VAL A 239 23.65 -29.54 -87.27
CA VAL A 239 23.06 -28.20 -87.49
C VAL A 239 21.80 -28.03 -86.63
N ALA A 240 21.85 -27.10 -85.67
CA ALA A 240 20.97 -25.93 -85.63
C ALA A 240 21.10 -25.21 -84.28
N ALA A 241 21.53 -23.96 -84.37
CA ALA A 241 21.56 -22.99 -83.30
C ALA A 241 20.14 -22.66 -82.80
N ALA A 242 19.97 -22.55 -81.48
CA ALA A 242 18.80 -21.93 -80.87
C ALA A 242 19.26 -20.82 -79.91
N ALA A 243 19.10 -19.59 -80.43
CA ALA A 243 18.95 -18.30 -79.78
C ALA A 243 19.21 -18.20 -78.27
N ALA A 244 20.32 -17.52 -77.94
CA ALA A 244 20.50 -16.87 -76.66
C ALA A 244 19.53 -15.68 -76.52
N ALA A 245 18.73 -15.69 -75.45
CA ALA A 245 17.96 -14.55 -75.00
C ALA A 245 18.89 -13.48 -74.37
N PRO A 246 18.63 -12.16 -74.54
CA PRO A 246 19.49 -11.12 -73.99
C PRO A 246 19.36 -11.05 -72.46
N ALA A 247 20.50 -11.07 -71.79
CA ALA A 247 20.62 -10.84 -70.36
C ALA A 247 20.28 -9.38 -70.00
N PRO A 248 19.64 -9.12 -68.84
CA PRO A 248 19.44 -7.77 -68.33
C PRO A 248 20.75 -7.17 -67.82
N ILE A 249 20.96 -5.91 -68.20
CA ILE A 249 22.14 -5.09 -67.93
C ILE A 249 22.36 -4.95 -66.41
N PRO A 250 23.60 -5.12 -65.89
CA PRO A 250 23.89 -4.99 -64.47
C PRO A 250 23.89 -3.52 -64.04
N GLY A 251 22.71 -3.00 -63.70
CA GLY A 251 22.57 -1.77 -62.95
C GLY A 251 23.07 -1.96 -61.51
N LYS A 252 23.98 -1.08 -61.06
CA LYS A 252 24.57 -1.08 -59.72
C LYS A 252 23.47 -1.16 -58.65
N TYR A 253 23.42 -2.26 -57.91
CA TYR A 253 22.53 -2.42 -56.76
C TYR A 253 22.91 -1.38 -55.70
N VAL A 254 22.03 -0.39 -55.50
CA VAL A 254 22.11 0.55 -54.38
C VAL A 254 21.28 -0.04 -53.24
N PRO A 255 21.91 -0.45 -52.12
CA PRO A 255 21.20 -0.99 -50.98
C PRO A 255 20.09 -0.06 -50.50
N ARG A 256 18.93 -0.65 -50.15
CA ARG A 256 17.68 0.04 -49.86
C ARG A 256 17.79 1.18 -48.83
N PHE A 257 18.77 1.14 -47.94
CA PHE A 257 19.04 2.18 -46.93
C PHE A 257 19.74 3.45 -47.47
N ARG A 258 20.17 3.47 -48.74
CA ARG A 258 20.83 4.62 -49.37
C ARG A 258 19.99 5.30 -50.46
N ARG A 259 18.74 4.89 -50.65
CA ARG A 259 17.84 5.54 -51.61
C ARG A 259 17.21 6.77 -50.93
N PRO A 260 17.38 8.00 -51.44
CA PRO A 260 16.68 9.17 -50.88
C PRO A 260 15.18 8.97 -51.03
N ALA A 261 14.45 9.09 -49.92
CA ALA A 261 13.02 8.91 -49.84
C ALA A 261 12.31 10.08 -50.52
N GLU A 262 11.92 9.90 -51.78
CA GLU A 262 11.05 10.83 -52.49
C GLU A 262 9.59 10.38 -52.27
N GLY A 263 8.84 11.17 -51.49
CA GLY A 263 7.38 11.07 -51.34
C GLY A 263 6.90 10.20 -50.17
N GLY A 264 6.68 10.81 -49.00
CA GLY A 264 6.00 10.13 -47.89
C GLY A 264 6.15 10.85 -46.56
N GLN A 265 5.24 11.76 -46.29
CA GLN A 265 5.04 12.51 -45.06
C GLN A 265 5.01 11.58 -43.83
N ALA A 266 6.06 11.60 -43.02
CA ALA A 266 6.03 11.09 -41.65
C ALA A 266 7.04 11.89 -40.80
N THR A 267 6.49 12.68 -39.90
CA THR A 267 7.17 13.45 -38.85
C THR A 267 8.15 12.55 -38.10
N ALA A 268 9.44 12.83 -38.19
CA ALA A 268 10.46 12.17 -37.39
C ALA A 268 10.48 12.76 -35.96
N PRO A 269 10.44 11.96 -34.89
CA PRO A 269 10.77 12.44 -33.55
C PRO A 269 12.29 12.67 -33.42
N PRO A 270 12.74 13.60 -32.54
CA PRO A 270 14.14 13.95 -32.40
C PRO A 270 14.99 12.77 -31.89
N PRO A 271 16.28 12.68 -32.26
CA PRO A 271 17.14 11.58 -31.84
C PRO A 271 17.37 11.64 -30.32
N GLU A 272 16.87 10.64 -29.60
CA GLU A 272 17.20 10.45 -28.20
C GLU A 272 18.71 10.11 -28.08
N PRO A 273 19.46 10.81 -27.23
CA PRO A 273 20.84 10.44 -26.94
C PRO A 273 20.87 9.14 -26.14
N ASP A 274 21.40 8.12 -26.80
CA ASP A 274 22.30 7.09 -26.26
C ASP A 274 22.33 6.96 -24.72
N ARG A 275 21.28 6.35 -24.17
CA ARG A 275 21.08 6.14 -22.72
C ARG A 275 21.92 4.99 -22.14
N TRP A 276 22.96 4.58 -22.86
CA TRP A 276 23.83 3.44 -22.53
C TRP A 276 25.24 3.85 -22.09
N SER A 277 25.48 5.13 -21.87
CA SER A 277 26.71 5.59 -21.26
C SER A 277 26.57 5.70 -19.74
N ARG A 278 27.15 4.70 -19.06
CA ARG A 278 27.81 4.81 -17.75
C ARG A 278 27.01 5.42 -16.59
N GLN A 279 26.58 4.53 -15.70
CA GLN A 279 26.59 4.84 -14.28
C GLN A 279 27.17 3.65 -13.52
N ASP A 280 28.48 3.43 -13.71
CA ASP A 280 29.33 2.66 -12.80
C ASP A 280 29.55 3.50 -11.52
N ASP A 281 28.50 3.66 -10.71
CA ASP A 281 28.61 4.14 -9.33
C ASP A 281 28.59 2.92 -8.41
N HIS A 282 29.63 2.08 -8.51
CA HIS A 282 29.92 1.06 -7.51
C HIS A 282 30.67 1.71 -6.33
N PRO A 283 30.13 1.74 -5.10
CA PRO A 283 30.96 2.05 -3.94
C PRO A 283 31.98 0.90 -3.69
N PRO A 284 33.19 1.22 -3.20
CA PRO A 284 34.27 0.25 -3.05
C PRO A 284 33.88 -0.85 -2.05
N GLN A 285 34.22 -2.09 -2.41
CA GLN A 285 34.17 -3.27 -1.55
C GLN A 285 34.99 -3.02 -0.27
N GLY A 286 34.32 -2.54 0.77
CA GLY A 286 34.87 -2.29 2.08
C GLY A 286 34.29 -3.27 3.09
N GLY A 287 35.00 -4.39 3.30
CA GLY A 287 35.05 -5.07 4.59
C GLY A 287 33.87 -5.96 4.98
N ASP A 288 34.00 -7.26 4.75
CA ASP A 288 33.48 -8.28 5.66
C ASP A 288 34.49 -9.43 5.80
N ARG A 289 35.56 -9.12 6.54
CA ARG A 289 36.68 -10.01 6.90
C ARG A 289 36.40 -10.75 8.23
N TRP A 290 35.16 -11.21 8.45
CA TRP A 290 34.71 -11.71 9.76
C TRP A 290 34.18 -13.16 9.77
N ARG A 291 34.52 -13.99 8.79
CA ARG A 291 34.17 -15.44 8.82
C ARG A 291 35.36 -16.36 8.59
N SER A 292 36.46 -16.09 9.28
CA SER A 292 37.61 -16.99 9.32
C SER A 292 38.14 -17.12 10.75
N SER A 293 37.34 -17.70 11.63
CA SER A 293 37.84 -18.48 12.77
C SER A 293 36.67 -19.13 13.51
N SER A 294 36.90 -20.34 14.05
CA SER A 294 36.03 -21.13 14.93
C SER A 294 35.05 -22.07 14.20
N ASP A 295 35.50 -23.30 13.90
CA ASP A 295 35.21 -24.45 14.77
C ASP A 295 35.78 -25.73 14.15
N ASP A 296 37.07 -25.96 14.42
CA ASP A 296 37.63 -27.31 14.53
C ASP A 296 37.80 -27.58 16.03
N ARG A 297 36.90 -28.37 16.62
CA ARG A 297 37.13 -29.20 17.82
C ARG A 297 35.97 -30.16 18.07
#